data_AF-A0A4R0EG60-F1
#
_entry.id   AF-A0A4R0EG60-F1
#
_cell.length_a   1.000
_cell.length_b   1.000
_cell.length_c   1.000
_cell.angle_alpha   90.00
_cell.angle_beta   90.00
_cell.angle_gamma   90.00
#
_symmetry.space_group_name_H-M   'P 1'
#
loop_
_entity.id
_entity.type
_entity.pdbx_description
1 polymer ?
#
loop_
_entity_poly.entity_id
_entity_poly.type
_entity_poly.pdbx_seq_one_letter_code
_entity_poly.pdbx_strand_id
1 'polypeptide(L)'
;MKLKTTVLALSTLLTINIVQAASIKEQVHETVKKYALTTACLTTFEESEGNNFGKPDTQKYPLSYTATDQIYSGVNSYNDHVYYVIWGGVDSCDIAATGGNYTFNLTEVEYKETAERYLVIKKNILESVEGEDFFSLGNIDSFKQIDTTTFEVYLYMYSKNDTQPNSIFLKPNSEPKYYRMILIRDDNGLFKVKEKYKIG
;
A
#
# COMPACT_ATOMS: atom_id res chain seq x y z
N MET A 1 -71.49 1.75 -32.93
CA MET A 1 -70.42 1.04 -32.17
C MET A 1 -69.31 2.03 -31.84
N LYS A 2 -69.06 2.32 -30.55
CA LYS A 2 -67.93 3.12 -30.09
C LYS A 2 -67.03 2.17 -29.28
N LEU A 3 -65.87 1.78 -29.81
CA LEU A 3 -64.86 1.06 -29.05
C LEU A 3 -64.15 2.06 -28.12
N LYS A 4 -64.30 1.86 -26.81
CA LYS A 4 -63.44 2.48 -25.80
C LYS A 4 -62.19 1.61 -25.69
N THR A 5 -61.07 2.05 -26.27
CA THR A 5 -59.77 1.44 -26.03
C THR A 5 -59.15 2.10 -24.81
N THR A 6 -59.17 1.37 -23.70
CA THR A 6 -58.46 1.66 -22.47
C THR A 6 -56.96 1.63 -22.78
N VAL A 7 -56.27 2.77 -22.67
CA VAL A 7 -54.82 2.84 -22.77
C VAL A 7 -54.23 2.26 -21.49
N LEU A 8 -53.75 1.02 -21.57
CA LEU A 8 -52.97 0.39 -20.52
C LEU A 8 -51.56 1.01 -20.56
N ALA A 9 -51.27 1.92 -19.64
CA ALA A 9 -49.93 2.44 -19.44
C ALA A 9 -49.06 1.31 -18.85
N LEU A 10 -48.29 0.63 -19.71
CA LEU A 10 -47.26 -0.29 -19.29
C LEU A 10 -46.03 0.54 -18.89
N SER A 11 -46.04 1.06 -17.66
CA SER A 11 -44.85 1.58 -17.01
C SER A 11 -43.94 0.41 -16.67
N THR A 12 -43.13 -0.03 -17.63
CA THR A 12 -41.95 -0.84 -17.35
C THR A 12 -41.04 -0.03 -16.43
N LEU A 13 -41.05 -0.36 -15.14
CA LEU A 13 -39.96 -0.02 -14.23
C LEU A 13 -38.70 -0.70 -14.79
N LEU A 14 -37.94 0.05 -15.58
CA LEU A 14 -36.56 -0.27 -15.86
C LEU A 14 -35.80 0.02 -14.55
N THR A 15 -35.76 -0.94 -13.63
CA THR A 15 -34.79 -0.92 -12.54
C THR A 15 -33.43 -1.16 -13.18
N ILE A 16 -32.81 -0.08 -13.64
CA ILE A 16 -31.41 -0.08 -14.00
C ILE A 16 -30.68 -0.33 -12.70
N ASN A 17 -30.32 -1.60 -12.44
CA ASN A 17 -29.24 -1.90 -11.51
C ASN A 17 -27.98 -1.31 -12.15
N ILE A 18 -27.74 -0.02 -11.92
CA ILE A 18 -26.43 0.58 -12.16
C ILE A 18 -25.53 -0.07 -11.11
N VAL A 19 -24.99 -1.24 -11.44
CA VAL A 19 -23.77 -1.71 -10.81
C VAL A 19 -22.74 -0.68 -11.22
N GLN A 20 -22.55 0.31 -10.35
CA GLN A 20 -21.59 1.37 -10.56
C GLN A 20 -20.24 0.67 -10.70
N ALA A 21 -19.64 0.76 -11.89
CA ALA A 21 -18.34 0.16 -12.12
C ALA A 21 -17.37 0.71 -11.08
N ALA A 22 -16.70 -0.18 -10.35
CA ALA A 22 -15.75 0.20 -9.32
C ALA A 22 -14.68 1.11 -9.92
N SER A 23 -14.27 2.14 -9.18
CA SER A 23 -13.21 3.05 -9.63
C SER A 23 -11.91 2.25 -9.89
N ILE A 24 -11.01 2.77 -10.73
CA ILE A 24 -9.72 2.09 -11.00
C ILE A 24 -8.97 1.80 -9.69
N LYS A 25 -8.95 2.77 -8.77
CA LYS A 25 -8.35 2.59 -7.45
C LYS A 25 -9.02 1.48 -6.65
N GLU A 26 -10.35 1.37 -6.65
CA GLU A 26 -11.05 0.25 -6.00
C GLU A 26 -10.69 -1.10 -6.64
N GLN A 27 -10.61 -1.19 -7.96
CA GLN A 27 -10.23 -2.44 -8.65
C GLN A 27 -8.80 -2.87 -8.30
N VAL A 28 -7.87 -1.91 -8.26
CA VAL A 28 -6.48 -2.13 -7.84
C VAL A 28 -6.41 -2.55 -6.37
N HIS A 29 -7.13 -1.85 -5.49
CA HIS A 29 -7.24 -2.18 -4.06
C HIS A 29 -7.68 -3.62 -3.85
N GLU A 30 -8.79 -4.01 -4.47
CA GLU A 30 -9.35 -5.35 -4.36
C GLU A 30 -8.44 -6.43 -4.95
N THR A 31 -7.69 -6.09 -6.01
CA THR A 31 -6.67 -6.99 -6.58
C THR A 31 -5.57 -7.28 -5.58
N VAL A 32 -5.01 -6.25 -4.95
CA VAL A 32 -3.94 -6.42 -3.96
C VAL A 32 -4.46 -7.07 -2.69
N LYS A 33 -5.65 -6.69 -2.22
CA LYS A 33 -6.31 -7.31 -1.07
C LYS A 33 -6.47 -8.82 -1.27
N LYS A 34 -7.03 -9.27 -2.40
CA LYS A 34 -7.15 -10.71 -2.71
C LYS A 34 -5.80 -11.41 -2.76
N TYR A 35 -4.79 -10.78 -3.35
CA TYR A 35 -3.43 -11.30 -3.35
C TYR A 35 -2.86 -11.44 -1.94
N ALA A 36 -2.98 -10.39 -1.11
CA ALA A 36 -2.49 -10.38 0.27
C ALA A 36 -3.17 -11.47 1.11
N LEU A 37 -4.49 -11.56 1.06
CA LEU A 37 -5.29 -12.55 1.80
C LEU A 37 -5.03 -14.01 1.38
N THR A 38 -4.46 -14.24 0.19
CA THR A 38 -4.09 -15.58 -0.29
C THR A 38 -2.64 -15.94 0.03
N THR A 39 -1.80 -14.96 0.38
CA THR A 39 -0.35 -15.14 0.56
C THR A 39 0.14 -14.88 1.97
N ALA A 40 -0.64 -14.20 2.80
CA ALA A 40 -0.34 -13.88 4.19
C ALA A 40 -1.48 -14.30 5.11
N CYS A 41 -1.16 -14.49 6.38
CA CYS A 41 -2.07 -15.03 7.39
C CYS A 41 -2.82 -13.92 8.14
N LEU A 42 -2.19 -12.75 8.20
CA LEU A 42 -2.75 -11.49 8.69
C LEU A 42 -2.36 -10.40 7.70
N THR A 43 -3.25 -9.42 7.50
CA THR A 43 -3.02 -8.30 6.56
C THR A 43 -3.54 -6.98 7.11
N THR A 44 -3.00 -5.87 6.62
CA THR A 44 -3.51 -4.51 6.90
C THR A 44 -4.79 -4.16 6.13
N PHE A 45 -5.39 -5.11 5.40
CA PHE A 45 -6.66 -4.95 4.69
C PHE A 45 -7.88 -5.39 5.51
N GLU A 46 -7.68 -6.19 6.56
CA GLU A 46 -8.76 -6.67 7.43
C GLU A 46 -8.73 -5.91 8.75
N GLU A 47 -9.89 -5.57 9.30
CA GLU A 47 -9.99 -5.15 10.68
C GLU A 47 -9.93 -6.39 11.58
N SER A 48 -8.92 -6.51 12.44
CA SER A 48 -8.91 -7.56 13.46
C SER A 48 -8.29 -7.07 14.77
N GLU A 49 -8.84 -7.52 15.90
CA GLU A 49 -8.25 -7.31 17.23
C GLU A 49 -6.83 -7.93 17.34
N GLY A 50 -6.53 -8.89 16.46
CA GLY A 50 -5.25 -9.61 16.37
C GLY A 50 -4.27 -9.01 15.37
N ASN A 51 -4.57 -7.86 14.74
CA ASN A 51 -3.60 -7.11 13.94
C ASN A 51 -2.61 -6.44 14.89
N ASN A 52 -1.69 -7.25 15.37
CA ASN A 52 -0.76 -7.02 16.46
C ASN A 52 0.33 -6.02 16.04
N PHE A 53 -0.02 -4.77 15.83
CA PHE A 53 0.72 -3.72 16.52
C PHE A 53 0.20 -3.81 17.95
N GLY A 54 1.01 -4.25 18.91
CA GLY A 54 0.52 -4.42 20.29
C GLY A 54 -0.12 -3.12 20.79
N LYS A 55 -1.45 -3.09 20.95
CA LYS A 55 -2.27 -1.94 21.40
C LYS A 55 -1.58 -0.57 21.23
N PRO A 56 -1.27 -0.11 20.00
CA PRO A 56 -0.63 1.18 19.81
C PRO A 56 -1.58 2.26 20.31
N ASP A 57 -1.03 3.22 21.04
CA ASP A 57 -1.76 4.42 21.42
C ASP A 57 -2.14 5.17 20.14
N THR A 58 -3.39 5.02 19.70
CA THR A 58 -3.91 5.61 18.47
C THR A 58 -4.02 7.13 18.53
N GLN A 59 -3.88 7.73 19.72
CA GLN A 59 -3.75 9.19 19.87
C GLN A 59 -2.33 9.67 19.54
N LYS A 60 -1.33 8.77 19.58
CA LYS A 60 0.08 9.06 19.37
C LYS A 60 0.62 8.52 18.04
N TYR A 61 0.10 7.39 17.56
CA TYR A 61 0.50 6.75 16.31
C TYR A 61 -0.74 6.31 15.52
N PRO A 62 -1.13 7.03 14.45
CA PRO A 62 -2.29 6.64 13.65
C PRO A 62 -2.03 5.29 12.97
N LEU A 63 -2.93 4.33 13.19
CA LEU A 63 -2.98 3.08 12.43
C LEU A 63 -3.40 3.41 11.00
N SER A 64 -2.56 3.07 10.01
CA SER A 64 -2.93 3.21 8.60
C SER A 64 -3.36 1.85 8.05
N TYR A 65 -4.67 1.63 7.98
CA TYR A 65 -5.22 0.61 7.09
C TYR A 65 -4.81 0.94 5.66
N THR A 66 -4.55 -0.08 4.84
CA THR A 66 -4.32 0.17 3.41
C THR A 66 -5.66 0.53 2.79
N ALA A 67 -5.87 1.83 2.56
CA ALA A 67 -7.09 2.37 1.97
C ALA A 67 -6.88 2.74 0.48
N THR A 68 -7.98 2.99 -0.24
CA THR A 68 -7.97 3.28 -1.68
C THR A 68 -7.27 4.60 -2.03
N ASP A 69 -7.18 5.53 -1.09
CA ASP A 69 -6.43 6.78 -1.21
C ASP A 69 -4.91 6.56 -1.22
N GLN A 70 -4.42 5.50 -0.58
CA GLN A 70 -3.01 5.05 -0.58
C GLN A 70 -2.62 4.21 -1.81
N ILE A 71 -3.31 4.44 -2.93
CA ILE A 71 -2.98 3.87 -4.24
C ILE A 71 -2.32 4.95 -5.09
N TYR A 72 -1.06 4.70 -5.41
CA TYR A 72 -0.20 5.62 -6.13
C TYR A 72 -0.08 5.19 -7.58
N SER A 73 -0.19 6.13 -8.52
CA SER A 73 -0.05 5.87 -9.95
C SER A 73 1.40 6.01 -10.41
N GLY A 74 1.77 5.26 -11.45
CA GLY A 74 3.08 5.32 -12.09
C GLY A 74 3.07 4.81 -13.54
N VAL A 75 4.27 4.59 -14.05
CA VAL A 75 4.56 3.99 -15.35
C VAL A 75 5.71 2.97 -15.25
N ASN A 76 5.61 1.90 -16.03
CA ASN A 76 6.69 0.91 -16.18
C ASN A 76 7.72 1.35 -17.26
N SER A 77 8.73 0.51 -17.53
CA SER A 77 9.75 0.77 -18.57
C SER A 77 9.22 0.86 -20.00
N TYR A 78 7.99 0.40 -20.24
CA TYR A 78 7.31 0.44 -21.53
C TYR A 78 6.31 1.61 -21.63
N ASN A 79 6.29 2.51 -20.64
CA ASN A 79 5.32 3.59 -20.48
C ASN A 79 3.87 3.13 -20.25
N ASP A 80 3.65 1.87 -19.85
CA ASP A 80 2.31 1.42 -19.45
C ASP A 80 1.98 1.90 -18.05
N HIS A 81 0.70 2.21 -17.80
CA HIS A 81 0.23 2.61 -16.48
C HIS A 81 0.33 1.47 -15.47
N VAL A 82 0.99 1.75 -14.35
CA VAL A 82 1.05 0.87 -13.19
C VAL A 82 0.53 1.57 -11.95
N TYR A 83 0.17 0.78 -10.94
CA TYR A 83 -0.27 1.26 -9.65
C TYR A 83 0.54 0.61 -8.54
N TYR A 84 0.81 1.36 -7.49
CA TYR A 84 1.56 0.93 -6.33
C TYR A 84 0.68 0.98 -5.08
N VAL A 85 0.74 -0.08 -4.29
CA VAL A 85 -0.03 -0.23 -3.05
C VAL A 85 0.88 -0.67 -1.92
N ILE A 86 0.89 0.10 -0.83
CA ILE A 86 1.61 -0.25 0.40
C ILE A 86 0.68 -1.06 1.30
N TRP A 87 1.10 -2.26 1.70
CA TRP A 87 0.34 -3.08 2.64
C TRP A 87 1.27 -3.91 3.53
N GLY A 88 0.81 -4.22 4.73
CA GLY A 88 1.53 -5.05 5.70
C GLY A 88 0.88 -6.42 5.86
N GLY A 89 1.68 -7.43 6.17
CA GLY A 89 1.16 -8.73 6.57
C GLY A 89 2.16 -9.58 7.35
N VAL A 90 1.66 -10.69 7.89
CA VAL A 90 2.47 -11.75 8.51
C VAL A 90 2.47 -12.95 7.58
N ASP A 91 3.61 -13.22 6.95
CA ASP A 91 3.75 -14.30 5.96
C ASP A 91 3.81 -15.70 6.62
N SER A 92 4.06 -15.80 7.93
CA SER A 92 4.16 -17.09 8.66
C SER A 92 2.82 -17.54 9.25
N CYS A 93 2.20 -18.59 8.69
CA CYS A 93 0.91 -19.12 9.14
C CYS A 93 1.05 -20.22 10.18
N ASP A 94 1.98 -20.06 11.12
CA ASP A 94 2.10 -21.00 12.23
C ASP A 94 1.08 -20.64 13.32
N ILE A 95 0.20 -21.58 13.64
CA ILE A 95 -0.85 -21.47 14.66
C ILE A 95 -0.22 -21.25 16.06
N ALA A 96 1.07 -21.56 16.22
CA ALA A 96 1.84 -21.32 17.45
C ALA A 96 2.61 -19.97 17.47
N ALA A 97 2.67 -19.23 16.35
CA ALA A 97 3.43 -17.97 16.26
C ALA A 97 2.66 -16.79 16.88
N THR A 98 2.60 -16.77 18.21
CA THR A 98 2.22 -15.55 18.94
C THR A 98 3.36 -14.52 18.84
N GLY A 99 3.07 -13.34 18.27
CA GLY A 99 4.03 -12.22 18.17
C GLY A 99 4.71 -12.02 16.81
N GLY A 100 4.11 -12.45 15.70
CA GLY A 100 4.64 -12.20 14.35
C GLY A 100 4.84 -10.70 14.06
N ASN A 101 6.03 -10.33 13.59
CA ASN A 101 6.30 -8.98 13.12
C ASN A 101 5.68 -8.79 11.74
N TYR A 102 4.87 -7.73 11.57
CA TYR A 102 4.36 -7.34 10.27
C TYR A 102 5.53 -6.97 9.34
N THR A 103 5.53 -7.55 8.15
CA THR A 103 6.39 -7.14 7.04
C THR A 103 5.56 -6.30 6.08
N PHE A 104 6.08 -5.15 5.67
CA PHE A 104 5.42 -4.26 4.73
C PHE A 104 5.95 -4.47 3.31
N ASN A 105 5.06 -4.33 2.34
CA ASN A 105 5.30 -4.55 0.93
C ASN A 105 4.83 -3.33 0.14
N LEU A 106 5.59 -2.96 -0.90
CA LEU A 106 5.17 -2.00 -1.93
C LEU A 106 4.91 -2.77 -3.21
N THR A 107 3.64 -3.10 -3.44
CA THR A 107 3.20 -3.99 -4.52
C THR A 107 2.88 -3.21 -5.79
N GLU A 108 3.41 -3.66 -6.92
CA GLU A 108 3.11 -3.13 -8.25
C GLU A 108 1.99 -3.95 -8.92
N VAL A 109 1.03 -3.23 -9.49
CA VAL A 109 -0.17 -3.75 -10.16
C VAL A 109 -0.30 -3.13 -11.55
N GLU A 110 -0.66 -3.93 -12.54
CA GLU A 110 -0.86 -3.48 -13.91
C GLU A 110 -2.14 -4.08 -14.49
N TYR A 111 -2.83 -3.36 -15.36
CA TYR A 111 -3.94 -3.92 -16.14
C TYR A 111 -3.38 -4.73 -17.32
N LYS A 112 -3.72 -6.01 -17.40
CA LYS A 112 -3.33 -6.86 -18.53
C LYS A 112 -4.51 -7.02 -19.48
N GLU A 113 -4.42 -6.38 -20.65
CA GLU A 113 -5.45 -6.44 -21.70
C GLU A 113 -5.78 -7.88 -22.09
N THR A 114 -4.78 -8.75 -22.22
CA THR A 114 -4.97 -10.16 -22.59
C THR A 114 -5.79 -10.98 -21.58
N ALA A 115 -5.87 -10.52 -20.34
CA ALA A 115 -6.60 -11.18 -19.26
C ALA A 115 -7.80 -10.36 -18.78
N GLU A 116 -8.02 -9.20 -19.41
CA GLU A 116 -9.03 -8.18 -19.10
C GLU A 116 -9.14 -7.83 -17.61
N ARG A 117 -8.02 -7.82 -16.89
CA ARG A 117 -8.01 -7.59 -15.43
C ARG A 117 -6.70 -6.99 -14.92
N TYR A 118 -6.77 -6.39 -13.73
CA TYR A 118 -5.59 -6.01 -12.96
C TYR A 118 -4.89 -7.25 -12.38
N LEU A 119 -3.57 -7.28 -12.46
CA LEU A 119 -2.73 -8.34 -11.92
C LEU A 119 -1.59 -7.74 -11.08
N VAL A 120 -1.24 -8.44 -10.00
CA VAL A 120 -0.01 -8.15 -9.24
C VAL A 120 1.19 -8.58 -10.09
N ILE A 121 2.07 -7.63 -10.40
CA ILE A 121 3.26 -7.86 -11.22
C ILE A 121 4.47 -8.14 -10.34
N LYS A 122 4.60 -7.40 -9.23
CA LYS A 122 5.71 -7.56 -8.28
C LYS A 122 5.21 -7.31 -6.86
N LYS A 123 5.42 -8.29 -5.95
CA LYS A 123 5.03 -8.19 -4.52
C LYS A 123 5.73 -7.01 -3.84
N ASN A 124 7.04 -6.89 -4.02
CA ASN A 124 7.81 -5.82 -3.41
C ASN A 124 8.78 -5.19 -4.42
N ILE A 125 8.55 -3.93 -4.77
CA ILE A 125 9.46 -3.19 -5.64
C ILE A 125 10.61 -2.53 -4.87
N LEU A 126 10.43 -2.29 -3.57
CA LEU A 126 11.34 -1.53 -2.70
C LEU A 126 11.48 -2.22 -1.35
N GLU A 127 12.42 -3.15 -1.23
CA GLU A 127 12.63 -3.92 0.01
C GLU A 127 13.50 -3.19 1.03
N SER A 128 14.58 -2.56 0.56
CA SER A 128 15.54 -1.86 1.40
C SER A 128 16.15 -0.67 0.66
N VAL A 129 16.73 0.26 1.42
CA VAL A 129 17.48 1.40 0.90
C VAL A 129 18.89 1.34 1.49
N GLU A 130 19.88 1.27 0.62
CA GLU A 130 21.30 1.19 1.00
C GLU A 130 21.68 2.39 1.88
N GLY A 131 22.33 2.09 3.02
CA GLY A 131 22.80 3.10 3.96
C GLY A 131 21.72 3.67 4.90
N GLU A 132 20.49 3.17 4.85
CA GLU A 132 19.37 3.63 5.68
C GLU A 132 18.81 2.50 6.55
N ASP A 133 19.53 2.19 7.63
CA ASP A 133 19.21 1.09 8.57
C ASP A 133 17.81 1.18 9.20
N PHE A 134 17.20 2.37 9.23
CA PHE A 134 15.87 2.62 9.80
C PHE A 134 14.78 2.83 8.75
N PHE A 135 15.11 2.68 7.46
CA PHE A 135 14.12 2.74 6.40
C PHE A 135 13.12 1.59 6.56
N SER A 136 11.84 1.91 6.52
CA SER A 136 10.76 0.91 6.54
C SER A 136 9.59 1.41 5.72
N LEU A 137 9.06 0.53 4.85
CA LEU A 137 7.86 0.79 4.07
C LEU A 137 6.64 1.09 4.97
N GLY A 138 6.60 0.51 6.17
CA GLY A 138 5.51 0.72 7.12
C GLY A 138 5.43 2.14 7.70
N ASN A 139 6.47 2.96 7.49
CA ASN A 139 6.49 4.35 7.96
C ASN A 139 6.31 5.36 6.81
N ILE A 140 6.05 4.90 5.58
CA ILE A 140 5.80 5.79 4.44
C ILE A 140 4.41 6.40 4.58
N ASP A 141 4.39 7.73 4.62
CA ASP A 141 3.19 8.56 4.60
C ASP A 141 2.72 8.81 3.16
N SER A 142 3.65 9.09 2.25
CA SER A 142 3.33 9.21 0.82
C SER A 142 4.44 8.74 -0.09
N PHE A 143 4.03 8.28 -1.27
CA PHE A 143 4.90 7.71 -2.30
C PHE A 143 4.58 8.33 -3.66
N LYS A 144 5.61 8.61 -4.45
CA LYS A 144 5.45 9.12 -5.81
C LYS A 144 6.56 8.59 -6.70
N GLN A 145 6.18 8.13 -7.88
CA GLN A 145 7.15 7.87 -8.93
C GLN A 145 7.54 9.16 -9.66
N ILE A 146 8.85 9.39 -9.79
CA ILE A 146 9.41 10.48 -10.59
C ILE A 146 9.74 9.96 -11.99
N ASP A 147 10.38 8.79 -12.06
CA ASP A 147 10.64 8.04 -13.28
C ASP A 147 10.72 6.53 -12.96
N THR A 148 11.00 5.69 -13.97
CA THR A 148 11.02 4.22 -13.84
C THR A 148 12.06 3.68 -12.86
N THR A 149 13.02 4.50 -12.45
CA THR A 149 14.10 4.16 -11.51
C THR A 149 14.14 5.06 -10.27
N THR A 150 13.35 6.12 -10.23
CA THR A 150 13.40 7.15 -9.18
C THR A 150 12.05 7.31 -8.49
N PHE A 151 12.09 7.23 -7.16
CA PHE A 151 10.92 7.43 -6.29
C PHE A 151 11.15 8.59 -5.33
N GLU A 152 10.11 9.35 -5.08
CA GLU A 152 10.02 10.33 -4.00
C GLU A 152 9.15 9.72 -2.89
N VAL A 153 9.68 9.69 -1.67
CA VAL A 153 8.99 9.15 -0.51
C VAL A 153 9.00 10.14 0.64
N TYR A 154 7.88 10.20 1.34
CA TYR A 154 7.72 10.92 2.60
C TYR A 154 7.48 9.89 3.68
N LEU A 155 8.29 9.92 4.74
CA LEU A 155 8.23 8.94 5.81
C LEU A 155 8.77 9.52 7.11
N TYR A 156 8.45 8.86 8.21
CA TYR A 156 9.14 9.08 9.47
C TYR A 156 10.10 7.92 9.77
N MET A 157 11.25 8.23 10.36
CA MET A 157 12.18 7.21 10.81
C MET A 157 13.08 7.72 11.93
N TYR A 158 13.61 6.79 12.70
CA TYR A 158 14.70 7.07 13.63
C TYR A 158 16.03 7.17 12.87
N SER A 159 17.06 7.65 13.56
CA SER A 159 18.43 7.67 13.06
C SER A 159 19.33 6.80 13.93
N LYS A 160 20.50 6.45 13.41
CA LYS A 160 21.53 5.72 14.17
C LYS A 160 21.96 6.44 15.46
N ASN A 161 21.79 7.76 15.53
CA ASN A 161 22.08 8.52 16.74
C ASN A 161 21.00 8.36 17.82
N ASP A 162 19.84 7.80 17.47
CA ASP A 162 18.72 7.56 18.36
C ASP A 162 18.80 6.16 18.99
N THR A 163 19.78 5.31 18.65
CA THR A 163 20.01 4.02 19.32
C THR A 163 20.99 4.11 20.47
N GLN A 164 20.81 3.24 21.46
CA GLN A 164 21.75 3.07 22.55
C GLN A 164 23.10 2.58 22.00
N PRO A 165 24.25 3.01 22.59
CA PRO A 165 25.56 2.56 22.15
C PRO A 165 25.63 1.02 22.13
N ASN A 166 26.11 0.45 21.02
CA ASN A 166 26.27 -0.99 20.80
C ASN A 166 24.97 -1.82 20.96
N SER A 167 23.81 -1.24 20.63
CA SER A 167 22.50 -1.87 20.80
C SER A 167 21.57 -1.55 19.63
N ILE A 168 20.59 -2.43 19.39
CA ILE A 168 19.49 -2.22 18.45
C ILE A 168 18.34 -1.42 19.08
N PHE A 169 18.37 -1.20 20.39
CA PHE A 169 17.30 -0.51 21.11
C PHE A 169 17.45 1.01 21.02
N LEU A 170 16.32 1.71 20.87
CA LEU A 170 16.26 3.17 20.90
C LEU A 170 16.64 3.71 22.29
N LYS A 171 17.22 4.91 22.33
CA LYS A 171 17.44 5.66 23.57
C LYS A 171 16.08 6.06 24.15
N PRO A 172 15.94 6.13 25.48
CA PRO A 172 14.76 6.69 26.11
C PRO A 172 14.44 8.09 25.53
N ASN A 173 13.16 8.35 25.24
CA ASN A 173 12.66 9.62 24.68
C ASN A 173 13.17 9.97 23.27
N SER A 174 13.67 9.00 22.50
CA SER A 174 13.93 9.22 21.07
C SER A 174 12.63 9.52 20.34
N GLU A 175 12.64 10.55 19.49
CA GLU A 175 11.50 10.90 18.65
C GLU A 175 11.84 10.64 17.18
N PRO A 176 10.91 10.06 16.39
CA PRO A 176 11.13 9.89 14.97
C PRO A 176 11.19 11.25 14.28
N LYS A 177 11.98 11.34 13.21
CA LYS A 177 12.10 12.54 12.38
C LYS A 177 11.42 12.26 11.05
N TYR A 178 10.76 13.28 10.51
CA TYR A 178 10.12 13.21 9.20
C TYR A 178 11.12 13.57 8.13
N TYR A 179 11.08 12.84 7.01
CA TYR A 179 11.99 13.03 5.90
C TYR A 179 11.24 13.00 4.58
N ARG A 180 11.73 13.82 3.66
CA ARG A 180 11.54 13.65 2.22
C ARG A 180 12.80 13.01 1.67
N MET A 181 12.66 11.90 0.93
CA MET A 181 13.78 11.24 0.28
C MET A 181 13.51 11.05 -1.21
N ILE A 182 14.55 11.25 -2.01
CA ILE A 182 14.61 10.80 -3.40
C ILE A 182 15.45 9.53 -3.43
N LEU A 183 14.80 8.42 -3.76
CA LEU A 183 15.42 7.11 -3.90
C LEU A 183 15.66 6.85 -5.38
N ILE A 184 16.85 6.33 -5.71
CA ILE A 184 17.20 5.92 -7.07
C ILE A 184 17.64 4.47 -7.07
N ARG A 185 17.18 3.71 -8.06
CA ARG A 185 17.61 2.34 -8.30
C ARG A 185 18.95 2.33 -9.03
N ASP A 186 19.92 1.60 -8.51
CA ASP A 186 21.21 1.38 -9.17
C ASP A 186 21.14 0.24 -10.21
N ASP A 187 22.25 0.01 -10.90
CA ASP A 187 22.36 -1.02 -11.95
C ASP A 187 22.26 -2.46 -11.38
N ASN A 188 22.48 -2.65 -10.07
CA ASN A 188 22.29 -3.92 -9.38
C ASN A 188 20.85 -4.12 -8.92
N GLY A 189 19.98 -3.13 -9.17
CA GLY A 189 18.58 -3.15 -8.80
C GLY A 189 18.31 -2.76 -7.35
N LEU A 190 19.32 -2.29 -6.60
CA LEU A 190 19.23 -1.82 -5.22
C LEU A 190 18.83 -0.33 -5.19
N PHE A 191 18.07 0.07 -4.18
CA PHE A 191 17.73 1.50 -4.00
C PHE A 191 18.74 2.18 -3.09
N LYS A 192 19.15 3.39 -3.46
CA LYS A 192 19.99 4.27 -2.65
C LYS A 192 19.38 5.65 -2.54
N VAL A 193 19.82 6.39 -1.53
CA VAL A 193 19.40 7.78 -1.31
C VAL A 193 20.17 8.69 -2.26
N LYS A 194 19.45 9.37 -3.15
CA LYS A 194 19.98 10.48 -3.95
C LYS A 194 19.90 11.80 -3.21
N GLU A 195 18.77 12.06 -2.55
CA GLU A 195 18.54 13.26 -1.74
C GLU A 195 17.75 12.89 -0.49
N LYS A 196 18.06 13.55 0.63
CA LYS A 196 17.35 13.38 1.91
C LYS A 196 17.28 14.71 2.64
N TYR A 197 16.06 15.13 2.95
CA TYR A 197 15.80 16.37 3.69
C TYR A 197 14.95 16.05 4.90
N LYS A 198 15.38 16.53 6.07
CA LYS A 198 14.55 16.53 7.26
C LYS A 198 13.43 17.56 7.08
N ILE A 199 12.20 17.15 7.33
CA ILE A 199 11.03 18.02 7.34
C ILE A 199 10.76 18.37 8.81
N GLY A 200 10.73 19.66 9.14
CA GLY A 200 10.58 20.15 10.52
C GLY A 200 11.89 20.68 11.10
#